data_AF-A4SB79-F1
#
_entry.id   AF-A4SB79-F1
#
_cell.length_a   1.000
_cell.length_b   1.000
_cell.length_c   1.000
_cell.angle_alpha   90.00
_cell.angle_beta   90.00
_cell.angle_gamma   90.00
#
_symmetry.space_group_name_H-M   'P 1'
#
loop_
_entity.id
_entity.type
_entity.pdbx_description
1 polymer ?
#
loop_
_entity_poly.entity_id
_entity_poly.type
_entity_poly.pdbx_seq_one_letter_code
_entity_poly.pdbx_strand_id
1 'polypeptide(L)'
;MILAHLGGEVERLSAVADETIYPMLTTFGERANDADVMSDAELRDAFVGKLEPLQDALLFMDQVRAVVCNLFTQLTVVYSTFAAYTPYQTVRLAWSFDMLGRALAIGVGIDEVVRNNRALRSALMNFKRVVLLLRANPEQFGMNEVDVVSLDSAVAIIENQLLSSSFFASVLTQLTETEQPDRFIKELAGTTLELLESTTARLNTDSERLNDKRTLLSCLCLTMLHSGLVPDIADRKLCMKAWEVYKVCVLVSVTTTVSVCPGAILEAHLSPAARECFPDNGLESVISFRRETLETLDETFPAKLLDLLSASVAWLTKFTATPNVSHSLSSTMNARTSLFQEGMRLVNRLRHYTQEIIHLHVSLEAPVTKRRVRLIARAVEMLQAMCEAFTQNLNLSLEVQHVLKFLADRIHRMMVRLKRF
;
A
#
# COMPACT_ATOMS: atom_id res chain seq x y z
N MET A 1 -13.69 -15.95 -13.89
CA MET A 1 -12.33 -16.41 -14.24
C MET A 1 -11.42 -15.24 -14.56
N ILE A 2 -11.86 -14.26 -15.38
CA ILE A 2 -11.03 -13.11 -15.79
C ILE A 2 -10.74 -12.13 -14.63
N LEU A 3 -11.75 -11.70 -13.85
CA LEU A 3 -11.53 -10.84 -12.68
C LEU A 3 -10.61 -11.48 -11.62
N ALA A 4 -10.69 -12.80 -11.46
CA ALA A 4 -9.82 -13.54 -10.55
C ALA A 4 -8.35 -13.53 -11.03
N HIS A 5 -8.13 -13.66 -12.35
CA HIS A 5 -6.80 -13.54 -12.94
C HIS A 5 -6.24 -12.12 -12.77
N LEU A 6 -7.04 -11.08 -13.04
CA LEU A 6 -6.63 -9.69 -12.83
C LEU A 6 -6.31 -9.39 -11.36
N GLY A 7 -7.11 -9.88 -10.41
CA GLY A 7 -6.75 -9.73 -9.00
C GLY A 7 -5.46 -10.49 -8.61
N GLY A 8 -5.19 -11.63 -9.25
CA GLY A 8 -3.87 -12.29 -9.14
C GLY A 8 -2.73 -11.43 -9.65
N GLU A 9 -2.92 -10.75 -10.78
CA GLU A 9 -1.94 -9.78 -11.31
C GLU A 9 -1.76 -8.57 -10.39
N VAL A 10 -2.82 -8.06 -9.75
CA VAL A 10 -2.70 -6.98 -8.76
C VAL A 10 -1.83 -7.41 -7.58
N GLU A 11 -2.04 -8.61 -7.05
CA GLU A 11 -1.22 -9.12 -5.94
C GLU A 11 0.24 -9.34 -6.39
N ARG A 12 0.48 -9.83 -7.61
CA ARG A 12 1.82 -9.95 -8.19
C ARG A 12 2.51 -8.58 -8.32
N LEU A 13 1.82 -7.59 -8.88
CA LEU A 13 2.34 -6.23 -9.04
C LEU A 13 2.57 -5.56 -7.68
N SER A 14 1.71 -5.81 -6.70
CA SER A 14 1.89 -5.32 -5.32
C SER A 14 3.18 -5.88 -4.70
N ALA A 15 3.46 -7.18 -4.90
CA ALA A 15 4.69 -7.79 -4.43
C ALA A 15 5.93 -7.18 -5.12
N VAL A 16 5.90 -7.01 -6.46
CA VAL A 16 6.99 -6.34 -7.20
C VAL A 16 7.20 -4.90 -6.72
N ALA A 17 6.12 -4.17 -6.43
CA ALA A 17 6.19 -2.82 -5.88
C ALA A 17 6.89 -2.81 -4.52
N ASP A 18 6.44 -3.66 -3.59
CA ASP A 18 6.96 -3.75 -2.22
C ASP A 18 8.42 -4.23 -2.16
N GLU A 19 8.80 -5.18 -3.02
CA GLU A 19 10.11 -5.85 -2.97
C GLU A 19 11.17 -5.17 -3.82
N THR A 20 10.79 -4.51 -4.92
CA THR A 20 11.73 -3.98 -5.92
C THR A 20 11.57 -2.48 -6.14
N ILE A 21 10.38 -2.03 -6.55
CA ILE A 21 10.19 -0.65 -7.05
C ILE A 21 10.29 0.37 -5.92
N TYR A 22 9.53 0.19 -4.84
CA TYR A 22 9.56 1.14 -3.72
C TYR A 22 10.92 1.19 -3.04
N PRO A 23 11.60 0.07 -2.72
CA PRO A 23 12.94 0.13 -2.14
C PRO A 23 13.95 0.81 -3.06
N MET A 24 13.92 0.52 -4.37
CA MET A 24 14.81 1.14 -5.35
C MET A 24 14.66 2.66 -5.38
N LEU A 25 13.43 3.17 -5.41
CA LEU A 25 13.15 4.61 -5.42
C LEU A 25 13.40 5.26 -4.06
N THR A 26 13.09 4.58 -2.95
CA THR A 26 13.28 5.11 -1.59
C THR A 26 14.76 5.29 -1.26
N THR A 27 15.57 4.26 -1.51
CA THR A 27 16.98 4.21 -1.08
C THR A 27 17.93 4.97 -2.01
N PHE A 28 17.41 5.55 -3.10
CA PHE A 28 18.22 6.33 -4.01
C PHE A 28 18.86 7.52 -3.29
N GLY A 29 20.19 7.59 -3.30
CA GLY A 29 20.96 8.65 -2.66
C GLY A 29 21.14 8.49 -1.14
N GLU A 30 20.70 7.40 -0.54
CA GLU A 30 20.96 7.12 0.88
C GLU A 30 22.46 6.86 1.14
N ARG A 31 22.96 7.38 2.26
CA ARG A 31 24.34 7.21 2.72
C ARG A 31 24.37 6.73 4.17
N ALA A 32 25.46 6.07 4.55
CA ALA A 32 25.67 5.64 5.94
C ALA A 32 25.85 6.83 6.91
N ASN A 33 26.25 8.01 6.42
CA ASN A 33 26.42 9.23 7.20
C ASN A 33 25.64 10.40 6.57
N ASP A 34 24.67 10.95 7.31
CA ASP A 34 23.83 12.08 6.87
C ASP A 34 24.59 13.42 6.71
N ALA A 35 25.81 13.51 7.25
CA ALA A 35 26.63 14.73 7.16
C ALA A 35 27.30 14.93 5.79
N ASP A 36 27.40 13.88 4.98
CA ASP A 36 28.05 13.92 3.67
C ASP A 36 27.03 14.11 2.55
N VAL A 37 26.68 15.37 2.28
CA VAL A 37 25.90 15.73 1.08
C VAL A 37 26.61 15.19 -0.15
N MET A 38 25.90 14.41 -0.98
CA MET A 38 26.46 13.90 -2.23
C MET A 38 26.91 15.06 -3.10
N SER A 39 28.16 14.98 -3.60
CA SER A 39 28.64 15.95 -4.58
C SER A 39 27.86 15.81 -5.89
N ASP A 40 27.87 16.88 -6.70
CA ASP A 40 27.23 16.85 -8.03
C ASP A 40 27.82 15.77 -8.95
N ALA A 41 29.08 15.36 -8.77
CA ALA A 41 29.65 14.23 -9.51
C ALA A 41 29.04 12.90 -9.07
N GLU A 42 28.95 12.65 -7.77
CA GLU A 42 28.41 11.41 -7.23
C GLU A 42 26.92 11.24 -7.52
N LEU A 43 26.14 12.34 -7.47
CA LEU A 43 24.71 12.30 -7.85
C LEU A 43 24.52 11.92 -9.32
N ARG A 44 25.42 12.37 -10.19
CA ARG A 44 25.38 12.02 -11.62
C ARG A 44 25.72 10.56 -11.84
N ASP A 45 26.80 10.06 -11.23
CA ASP A 45 27.20 8.66 -11.35
C ASP A 45 26.12 7.72 -10.80
N ALA A 46 25.52 8.09 -9.66
CA ALA A 46 24.40 7.36 -9.08
C ALA A 46 23.16 7.38 -10.01
N PHE A 47 22.86 8.51 -10.64
CA PHE A 47 21.74 8.60 -11.59
C PHE A 47 21.97 7.73 -12.82
N VAL A 48 23.17 7.78 -13.42
CA VAL A 48 23.55 6.97 -14.58
C VAL A 48 23.44 5.49 -14.25
N GLY A 49 23.97 5.06 -13.11
CA GLY A 49 23.87 3.66 -12.63
C GLY A 49 22.44 3.20 -12.32
N LYS A 50 21.45 4.11 -12.33
CA LYS A 50 20.04 3.82 -12.08
C LYS A 50 19.13 4.07 -13.28
N LEU A 51 19.67 4.46 -14.44
CA LEU A 51 18.86 4.71 -15.65
C LEU A 51 18.03 3.49 -16.06
N GLU A 52 18.65 2.30 -16.14
CA GLU A 52 17.94 1.06 -16.47
C GLU A 52 16.86 0.71 -15.43
N PRO A 53 17.15 0.68 -14.11
CA PRO A 53 16.11 0.52 -13.09
C PRO A 53 14.96 1.56 -13.15
N LEU A 54 15.26 2.81 -13.53
CA LEU A 54 14.23 3.85 -13.69
C LEU A 54 13.38 3.60 -14.94
N GLN A 55 13.95 3.05 -16.01
CA GLN A 55 13.19 2.60 -17.19
C GLN A 55 12.31 1.39 -16.85
N ASP A 56 12.82 0.43 -16.08
CA ASP A 56 12.01 -0.70 -15.60
C ASP A 56 10.84 -0.23 -14.73
N ALA A 57 11.03 0.82 -13.92
CA ALA A 57 9.95 1.44 -13.16
C ALA A 57 8.86 2.04 -14.06
N LEU A 58 9.23 2.66 -15.19
CA LEU A 58 8.26 3.16 -16.18
C LEU A 58 7.48 2.01 -16.82
N LEU A 59 8.16 0.92 -17.21
CA LEU A 59 7.49 -0.27 -17.75
C LEU A 59 6.55 -0.91 -16.71
N PHE A 60 6.96 -0.92 -15.44
CA PHE A 60 6.12 -1.37 -14.34
C PHE A 60 4.87 -0.48 -14.18
N MET A 61 5.01 0.84 -14.26
CA MET A 61 3.88 1.77 -14.23
C MET A 61 2.89 1.52 -15.36
N ASP A 62 3.36 1.20 -16.57
CA ASP A 62 2.49 0.83 -17.69
C ASP A 62 1.73 -0.47 -17.43
N GLN A 63 2.37 -1.47 -16.80
CA GLN A 63 1.68 -2.71 -16.39
C GLN A 63 0.59 -2.43 -15.34
N VAL A 64 0.89 -1.61 -14.34
CA VAL A 64 -0.09 -1.21 -13.31
C VAL A 64 -1.27 -0.49 -13.97
N ARG A 65 -1.01 0.49 -14.83
CA ARG A 65 -2.03 1.22 -15.59
C ARG A 65 -2.92 0.28 -16.39
N ALA A 66 -2.32 -0.66 -17.14
CA ALA A 66 -3.07 -1.63 -17.93
C ALA A 66 -3.99 -2.50 -17.07
N VAL A 67 -3.52 -2.99 -15.91
CA VAL A 67 -4.33 -3.78 -14.98
C VAL A 67 -5.47 -2.96 -14.38
N VAL A 68 -5.20 -1.70 -13.98
CA VAL A 68 -6.23 -0.78 -13.47
C VAL A 68 -7.31 -0.54 -14.52
N CYS A 69 -6.94 -0.16 -15.75
CA CYS A 69 -7.88 0.08 -16.83
C CYS A 69 -8.70 -1.19 -17.15
N ASN A 70 -8.06 -2.35 -17.20
CA ASN A 70 -8.75 -3.61 -17.47
C ASN A 70 -9.75 -3.99 -16.36
N LEU A 71 -9.38 -3.82 -15.08
CA LEU A 71 -10.29 -4.06 -13.95
C LEU A 71 -11.48 -3.11 -14.00
N PHE A 72 -11.21 -1.83 -14.20
CA PHE A 72 -12.23 -0.79 -14.30
C PHE A 72 -13.22 -1.09 -15.44
N THR A 73 -12.72 -1.26 -16.66
CA THR A 73 -13.56 -1.54 -17.84
C THR A 73 -14.37 -2.83 -17.67
N GLN A 74 -13.78 -3.91 -17.14
CA GLN A 74 -14.52 -5.15 -16.93
C GLN A 74 -15.61 -5.01 -15.87
N LEU A 75 -15.34 -4.31 -14.76
CA LEU A 75 -16.37 -4.02 -13.77
C LEU A 75 -17.48 -3.16 -14.37
N THR A 76 -17.16 -2.12 -15.12
CA THR A 76 -18.14 -1.31 -15.84
C THR A 76 -19.03 -2.16 -16.76
N VAL A 77 -18.43 -3.02 -17.61
CA VAL A 77 -19.18 -3.88 -18.54
C VAL A 77 -20.10 -4.85 -17.81
N VAL A 78 -19.59 -5.47 -16.74
CA VAL A 78 -20.38 -6.36 -15.88
C VAL A 78 -21.61 -5.61 -15.36
N TYR A 79 -21.44 -4.44 -14.75
CA TYR A 79 -22.56 -3.68 -14.21
C TYR A 79 -23.45 -3.00 -15.27
N SER A 80 -22.98 -2.88 -16.52
CA SER A 80 -23.81 -2.46 -17.67
C SER A 80 -24.74 -3.57 -18.17
N THR A 81 -24.26 -4.81 -18.15
CA THR A 81 -24.94 -5.98 -18.75
C THR A 81 -25.84 -6.75 -17.77
N PHE A 82 -25.70 -6.52 -16.46
CA PHE A 82 -26.40 -7.26 -15.40
C PHE A 82 -27.94 -7.17 -15.43
N ALA A 83 -28.56 -6.29 -16.24
CA ALA A 83 -30.01 -6.28 -16.42
C ALA A 83 -30.54 -7.56 -17.10
N ALA A 84 -29.71 -8.28 -17.86
CA ALA A 84 -30.13 -9.44 -18.64
C ALA A 84 -30.13 -10.79 -17.88
N TYR A 85 -29.51 -10.88 -16.68
CA TYR A 85 -29.38 -12.14 -15.92
C TYR A 85 -29.79 -11.98 -14.45
N THR A 86 -30.95 -12.53 -14.10
CA THR A 86 -31.61 -12.42 -12.78
C THR A 86 -30.89 -13.05 -11.58
N PRO A 87 -30.18 -14.20 -11.65
CA PRO A 87 -29.59 -14.79 -10.44
C PRO A 87 -28.32 -14.08 -9.94
N TYR A 88 -27.75 -13.15 -10.73
CA TYR A 88 -26.51 -12.45 -10.37
C TYR A 88 -26.73 -11.03 -9.85
N GLN A 89 -27.96 -10.51 -9.87
CA GLN A 89 -28.25 -9.11 -9.50
C GLN A 89 -27.86 -8.77 -8.05
N THR A 90 -27.74 -9.77 -7.18
CA THR A 90 -27.36 -9.64 -5.76
C THR A 90 -25.87 -9.90 -5.50
N VAL A 91 -25.09 -10.32 -6.51
CA VAL A 91 -23.67 -10.63 -6.35
C VAL A 91 -22.88 -9.32 -6.33
N ARG A 92 -22.44 -8.94 -5.12
CA ARG A 92 -21.50 -7.85 -4.94
C ARG A 92 -20.09 -8.31 -5.21
N LEU A 93 -19.43 -7.70 -6.18
CA LEU A 93 -18.04 -8.00 -6.54
C LEU A 93 -17.05 -7.25 -5.65
N ALA A 94 -17.29 -7.25 -4.33
CA ALA A 94 -16.52 -6.46 -3.37
C ALA A 94 -15.02 -6.74 -3.39
N TRP A 95 -14.63 -8.01 -3.56
CA TRP A 95 -13.23 -8.36 -3.75
C TRP A 95 -12.65 -7.73 -5.02
N SER A 96 -13.41 -7.67 -6.12
CA SER A 96 -12.91 -7.08 -7.38
C SER A 96 -12.77 -5.56 -7.29
N PHE A 97 -13.69 -4.89 -6.58
CA PHE A 97 -13.54 -3.47 -6.27
C PHE A 97 -12.35 -3.22 -5.35
N ASP A 98 -12.14 -4.03 -4.30
CA ASP A 98 -10.93 -3.92 -3.47
C ASP A 98 -9.65 -4.15 -4.28
N MET A 99 -9.64 -5.07 -5.25
CA MET A 99 -8.49 -5.25 -6.15
C MET A 99 -8.26 -4.02 -7.04
N LEU A 100 -9.31 -3.38 -7.56
CA LEU A 100 -9.18 -2.11 -8.29
C LEU A 100 -8.58 -1.02 -7.39
N GLY A 101 -9.07 -0.88 -6.16
CA GLY A 101 -8.56 0.08 -5.18
C GLY A 101 -7.10 -0.19 -4.79
N ARG A 102 -6.71 -1.47 -4.64
CA ARG A 102 -5.31 -1.87 -4.41
C ARG A 102 -4.41 -1.55 -5.58
N ALA A 103 -4.86 -1.80 -6.81
CA ALA A 103 -4.09 -1.47 -8.01
C ALA A 103 -3.85 0.04 -8.13
N LEU A 104 -4.87 0.84 -7.82
CA LEU A 104 -4.76 2.30 -7.71
C LEU A 104 -3.80 2.73 -6.57
N ALA A 105 -3.86 2.05 -5.43
CA ALA A 105 -2.98 2.30 -4.29
C ALA A 105 -1.50 2.04 -4.59
N ILE A 106 -1.17 1.15 -5.54
CA ILE A 106 0.21 1.01 -6.05
C ILE A 106 0.66 2.34 -6.67
N GLY A 107 -0.20 2.97 -7.46
CA GLY A 107 0.10 4.26 -8.08
C GLY A 107 0.35 5.37 -7.05
N VAL A 108 -0.47 5.42 -5.98
CA VAL A 108 -0.23 6.31 -4.84
C VAL A 108 1.16 6.05 -4.24
N GLY A 109 1.54 4.78 -4.04
CA GLY A 109 2.85 4.44 -3.49
C GLY A 109 4.03 4.91 -4.34
N ILE A 110 3.93 4.82 -5.66
CA ILE A 110 4.97 5.34 -6.56
C ILE A 110 5.10 6.85 -6.36
N ASP A 111 3.99 7.58 -6.41
CA ASP A 111 3.99 9.03 -6.27
C ASP A 111 4.55 9.48 -4.91
N GLU A 112 4.15 8.82 -3.83
CA GLU A 112 4.60 9.14 -2.46
C GLU A 112 6.08 8.83 -2.22
N VAL A 113 6.58 7.71 -2.75
CA VAL A 113 8.01 7.38 -2.63
C VAL A 113 8.86 8.39 -3.39
N VAL A 114 8.47 8.73 -4.63
CA VAL A 114 9.16 9.75 -5.43
C VAL A 114 9.11 11.12 -4.75
N ARG A 115 7.95 11.51 -4.19
CA ARG A 115 7.78 12.80 -3.53
C ARG A 115 8.64 12.93 -2.28
N ASN A 116 8.79 11.86 -1.51
CA ASN A 116 9.58 11.86 -0.29
C ASN A 116 11.09 11.77 -0.54
N ASN A 117 11.53 11.23 -1.68
CA ASN A 117 12.95 11.20 -2.02
C ASN A 117 13.42 12.47 -2.77
N ARG A 118 13.98 13.41 -2.01
CA ARG A 118 14.54 14.67 -2.57
C ARG A 118 15.78 14.44 -3.44
N ALA A 119 16.54 13.37 -3.23
CA ALA A 119 17.78 13.09 -3.96
C ALA A 119 17.51 12.74 -5.43
N LEU A 120 16.40 12.05 -5.73
CA LEU A 120 16.00 11.72 -7.12
C LEU A 120 15.88 12.97 -8.00
N ARG A 121 15.16 13.99 -7.51
CA ARG A 121 14.95 15.24 -8.24
C ARG A 121 16.25 16.03 -8.43
N SER A 122 17.09 16.07 -7.40
CA SER A 122 18.40 16.73 -7.48
C SER A 122 19.33 16.03 -8.48
N ALA A 123 19.39 14.70 -8.44
CA ALA A 123 20.20 13.89 -9.35
C ALA A 123 19.75 14.05 -10.81
N LEU A 124 18.43 14.04 -11.08
CA LEU A 124 17.88 14.33 -12.40
C LEU A 124 18.31 15.73 -12.90
N MET A 125 18.17 16.77 -12.08
CA MET A 125 18.56 18.13 -12.48
C MET A 125 20.05 18.23 -12.83
N ASN A 126 20.90 17.58 -12.03
CA ASN A 126 22.34 17.52 -12.30
C ASN A 126 22.67 16.74 -13.57
N PHE A 127 21.96 15.65 -13.84
CA PHE A 127 22.13 14.88 -15.07
C PHE A 127 21.67 15.67 -16.31
N LYS A 128 20.52 16.36 -16.24
CA LYS A 128 20.02 17.24 -17.32
C LYS A 128 21.02 18.32 -17.70
N ARG A 129 21.72 18.92 -16.74
CA ARG A 129 22.79 19.89 -17.01
C ARG A 129 23.92 19.30 -17.86
N VAL A 130 24.28 18.03 -17.63
CA VAL A 130 25.28 17.33 -18.46
C VAL A 130 24.75 17.04 -19.85
N VAL A 131 23.50 16.57 -19.97
CA VAL A 131 22.87 16.32 -21.27
C VAL A 131 22.83 17.60 -22.12
N LEU A 132 22.58 18.76 -21.50
CA LEU A 132 22.65 20.06 -22.19
C LEU A 132 24.06 20.38 -22.71
N LEU A 133 25.12 20.05 -21.95
CA LEU A 133 26.50 20.22 -22.40
C LEU A 133 26.87 19.26 -23.55
N LEU A 134 26.41 18.00 -23.47
CA LEU A 134 26.57 17.01 -24.54
C LEU A 134 25.88 17.49 -25.82
N ARG A 135 24.68 18.07 -25.70
CA ARG A 135 23.91 18.62 -26.82
C ARG A 135 24.60 19.81 -27.48
N ALA A 136 25.31 20.62 -26.71
CA ALA A 136 26.05 21.76 -27.24
C ALA A 136 27.31 21.35 -28.01
N ASN A 137 27.96 20.23 -27.63
CA ASN A 137 29.21 19.77 -28.26
C ASN A 137 29.30 18.23 -28.38
N PRO A 138 28.47 17.55 -29.19
CA PRO A 138 28.42 16.08 -29.23
C PRO A 138 29.76 15.42 -29.63
N GLU A 139 30.46 16.01 -30.61
CA GLU A 139 31.72 15.49 -31.16
C GLU A 139 32.84 15.41 -30.10
N GLN A 140 32.86 16.34 -29.13
CA GLN A 140 33.87 16.36 -28.06
C GLN A 140 33.77 15.14 -27.13
N PHE A 141 32.62 14.46 -27.12
CA PHE A 141 32.33 13.30 -26.28
C PHE A 141 32.19 12.01 -27.10
N GLY A 142 32.50 12.05 -28.41
CA GLY A 142 32.40 10.89 -29.30
C GLY A 142 30.96 10.40 -29.50
N MET A 143 29.97 11.28 -29.35
CA MET A 143 28.55 10.97 -29.57
C MET A 143 28.03 11.61 -30.84
N ASN A 144 27.12 10.92 -31.52
CA ASN A 144 26.38 11.50 -32.64
C ASN A 144 25.17 12.29 -32.11
N GLU A 145 24.71 13.29 -32.87
CA GLU A 145 23.55 14.10 -32.49
C GLU A 145 22.29 13.27 -32.19
N VAL A 146 22.08 12.19 -32.94
CA VAL A 146 20.94 11.28 -32.78
C VAL A 146 20.94 10.64 -31.39
N ASP A 147 22.08 10.14 -30.94
CA ASP A 147 22.21 9.47 -29.65
C ASP A 147 21.96 10.45 -28.49
N VAL A 148 22.44 11.69 -28.62
CA VAL A 148 22.21 12.74 -27.62
C VAL A 148 20.74 13.15 -27.56
N VAL A 149 20.05 13.23 -28.70
CA VAL A 149 18.60 13.51 -28.75
C VAL A 149 17.80 12.37 -28.14
N SER A 150 18.17 11.12 -28.39
CA SER A 150 17.53 9.96 -27.77
C SER A 150 17.72 9.94 -26.25
N LEU A 151 18.91 10.28 -25.76
CA LEU A 151 19.18 10.40 -24.33
C LEU A 151 18.35 11.52 -23.68
N ASP A 152 18.33 12.72 -24.27
CA ASP A 152 17.52 13.85 -23.79
C ASP A 152 16.03 13.49 -23.72
N SER A 153 15.54 12.78 -24.75
CA SER A 153 14.16 12.29 -24.80
C SER A 153 13.86 11.28 -23.69
N ALA A 154 14.76 10.31 -23.46
CA ALA A 154 14.60 9.31 -22.40
C ALA A 154 14.57 9.96 -21.01
N VAL A 155 15.44 10.95 -20.76
CA VAL A 155 15.49 11.71 -19.50
C VAL A 155 14.19 12.51 -19.30
N ALA A 156 13.69 13.16 -20.36
CA ALA A 156 12.42 13.88 -20.31
C ALA A 156 11.23 12.95 -20.02
N ILE A 157 11.24 11.72 -20.52
CA ILE A 157 10.21 10.72 -20.21
C ILE A 157 10.26 10.35 -18.72
N ILE A 158 11.44 10.05 -18.18
CA ILE A 158 11.61 9.75 -16.74
C ILE A 158 11.12 10.92 -15.88
N GLU A 159 11.48 12.16 -16.23
CA GLU A 159 11.04 13.35 -15.52
C GLU A 159 9.52 13.51 -15.51
N ASN A 160 8.90 13.42 -16.70
CA ASN A 160 7.49 13.75 -16.87
C ASN A 160 6.54 12.63 -16.40
N GLN A 161 6.97 11.37 -16.52
CA GLN A 161 6.11 10.23 -16.18
C GLN A 161 6.34 9.73 -14.76
N LEU A 162 7.60 9.58 -14.33
CA LEU A 162 7.94 9.02 -13.02
C LEU A 162 8.18 10.11 -11.97
N LEU A 163 9.06 11.09 -12.27
CA LEU A 163 9.51 12.06 -11.27
C LEU A 163 8.57 13.27 -11.07
N SER A 164 7.50 13.34 -11.85
CA SER A 164 6.41 14.31 -11.70
C SER A 164 5.52 14.04 -10.49
N SER A 165 5.57 12.83 -9.91
CA SER A 165 4.71 12.40 -8.79
C SER A 165 3.21 12.58 -9.07
N SER A 166 2.81 12.33 -10.33
CA SER A 166 1.44 12.48 -10.82
C SER A 166 0.89 11.23 -11.49
N PHE A 167 1.48 10.06 -11.26
CA PHE A 167 1.04 8.81 -11.90
C PHE A 167 -0.38 8.45 -11.48
N PHE A 168 -0.68 8.51 -10.18
CA PHE A 168 -2.02 8.23 -9.66
C PHE A 168 -3.07 9.18 -10.24
N ALA A 169 -2.79 10.49 -10.22
CA ALA A 169 -3.69 11.50 -10.77
C ALA A 169 -3.92 11.30 -12.28
N SER A 170 -2.87 10.98 -13.05
CA SER A 170 -2.98 10.66 -14.47
C SER A 170 -3.88 9.44 -14.74
N VAL A 171 -3.75 8.39 -13.93
CA VAL A 171 -4.61 7.20 -14.06
C VAL A 171 -6.05 7.56 -13.72
N LEU A 172 -6.30 8.32 -12.64
CA LEU A 172 -7.65 8.76 -12.29
C LEU A 172 -8.30 9.55 -13.43
N THR A 173 -7.61 10.57 -13.96
CA THR A 173 -8.11 11.37 -15.09
C THR A 173 -8.52 10.48 -16.26
N GLN A 174 -7.64 9.55 -16.66
CA GLN A 174 -7.90 8.62 -17.75
C GLN A 174 -9.17 7.76 -17.52
N LEU A 175 -9.40 7.29 -16.29
CA LEU A 175 -10.60 6.49 -15.97
C LEU A 175 -11.88 7.33 -15.99
N THR A 176 -11.77 8.62 -15.65
CA THR A 176 -12.90 9.54 -15.52
C THR A 176 -13.26 10.28 -16.81
N GLU A 177 -12.47 10.15 -17.87
CA GLU A 177 -12.70 10.78 -19.18
C GLU A 177 -13.96 10.27 -19.90
N THR A 178 -14.44 9.08 -19.53
CA THR A 178 -15.60 8.45 -20.19
C THR A 178 -16.77 8.33 -19.24
N GLU A 179 -17.96 8.66 -19.73
CA GLU A 179 -19.20 8.47 -18.97
C GLU A 179 -19.39 7.00 -18.60
N GLN A 180 -19.75 6.76 -17.34
CA GLN A 180 -19.99 5.43 -16.81
C GLN A 180 -21.48 5.23 -16.52
N PRO A 181 -22.00 3.99 -16.60
CA PRO A 181 -23.38 3.72 -16.23
C PRO A 181 -23.65 4.01 -14.75
N ASP A 182 -24.78 4.66 -14.45
CA ASP A 182 -25.24 4.97 -13.08
C ASP A 182 -25.15 3.78 -12.11
N ARG A 183 -25.47 2.58 -12.61
CA ARG A 183 -25.43 1.37 -11.80
C ARG A 183 -24.01 1.05 -11.33
N PHE A 184 -23.02 1.18 -12.21
CA PHE A 184 -21.62 0.96 -11.85
C PHE A 184 -21.17 1.97 -10.79
N ILE A 185 -21.49 3.26 -10.98
CA ILE A 185 -21.15 4.34 -10.04
C ILE A 185 -21.75 4.06 -8.66
N LYS A 186 -23.04 3.69 -8.59
CA LYS A 186 -23.73 3.35 -7.33
C LYS A 186 -23.13 2.12 -6.64
N GLU A 187 -22.77 1.09 -7.40
CA GLU A 187 -22.17 -0.13 -6.87
C GLU A 187 -20.74 0.09 -6.37
N LEU A 188 -19.96 0.92 -7.07
CA LEU A 188 -18.65 1.40 -6.63
C LEU A 188 -18.78 2.13 -5.29
N ALA A 189 -19.70 3.09 -5.17
CA ALA A 189 -19.92 3.85 -3.94
C ALA A 189 -20.36 2.96 -2.78
N GLY A 190 -21.41 2.17 -2.99
CA GLY A 190 -21.99 1.30 -1.97
C GLY A 190 -20.99 0.24 -1.47
N THR A 191 -20.26 -0.39 -2.39
CA THR A 191 -19.26 -1.40 -2.02
C THR A 191 -18.07 -0.80 -1.29
N THR A 192 -17.59 0.37 -1.74
CA THR A 192 -16.50 1.09 -1.07
C THR A 192 -16.89 1.49 0.34
N LEU A 193 -18.10 2.02 0.52
CA LEU A 193 -18.63 2.40 1.83
C LEU A 193 -18.73 1.20 2.78
N GLU A 194 -19.24 0.05 2.32
CA GLU A 194 -19.33 -1.17 3.13
C GLU A 194 -17.95 -1.73 3.51
N LEU A 195 -17.00 -1.74 2.57
CA LEU A 195 -15.62 -2.13 2.85
C LEU A 195 -15.01 -1.19 3.90
N LEU A 196 -15.25 0.12 3.77
CA LEU A 196 -14.73 1.12 4.69
C LEU A 196 -15.33 1.01 6.09
N GLU A 197 -16.66 0.91 6.21
CA GLU A 197 -17.38 0.73 7.48
C GLU A 197 -16.93 -0.57 8.17
N SER A 198 -16.88 -1.68 7.44
CA SER A 198 -16.50 -2.96 8.02
C SER A 198 -15.04 -3.00 8.46
N THR A 199 -14.13 -2.33 7.73
CA THR A 199 -12.70 -2.31 8.01
C THR A 199 -12.39 -1.38 9.17
N THR A 200 -12.97 -0.18 9.19
CA THR A 200 -12.82 0.77 10.32
C THR A 200 -13.38 0.21 11.62
N ALA A 201 -14.46 -0.58 11.58
CA ALA A 201 -15.01 -1.24 12.76
C ALA A 201 -14.11 -2.34 13.36
N ARG A 202 -13.24 -2.95 12.57
CA ARG A 202 -12.32 -4.01 13.03
C ARG A 202 -10.96 -3.47 13.47
N LEU A 203 -10.53 -2.34 12.94
CA LEU A 203 -9.19 -1.80 13.17
C LEU A 203 -8.93 -1.55 14.66
N ASN A 204 -7.71 -1.85 15.13
CA ASN A 204 -7.30 -1.72 16.53
C ASN A 204 -8.08 -2.63 17.52
N THR A 205 -8.78 -3.65 17.02
CA THR A 205 -9.45 -4.68 17.83
C THR A 205 -8.83 -6.06 17.60
N ASP A 206 -9.21 -7.06 18.41
CA ASP A 206 -8.77 -8.45 18.19
C ASP A 206 -9.34 -9.08 16.89
N SER A 207 -10.31 -8.41 16.25
CA SER A 207 -10.89 -8.83 14.97
C SER A 207 -10.18 -8.24 13.74
N GLU A 208 -9.18 -7.37 13.93
CA GLU A 208 -8.40 -6.77 12.84
C GLU A 208 -7.77 -7.86 11.95
N ARG A 209 -7.99 -7.74 10.65
CA ARG A 209 -7.43 -8.64 9.64
C ARG A 209 -6.11 -8.09 9.13
N LEU A 210 -5.24 -8.98 8.65
CA LEU A 210 -3.91 -8.64 8.14
C LEU A 210 -3.93 -7.54 7.08
N ASN A 211 -4.94 -7.57 6.22
CA ASN A 211 -5.05 -6.63 5.10
C ASN A 211 -5.92 -5.40 5.40
N ASP A 212 -6.46 -5.22 6.61
CA ASP A 212 -7.41 -4.15 6.90
C ASP A 212 -6.81 -2.76 6.61
N LYS A 213 -5.56 -2.49 7.01
CA LYS A 213 -4.90 -1.20 6.68
C LYS A 213 -4.66 -0.99 5.17
N ARG A 214 -4.34 -2.05 4.42
CA ARG A 214 -4.21 -1.98 2.94
C ARG A 214 -5.58 -1.71 2.29
N THR A 215 -6.63 -2.34 2.81
CA THR A 215 -8.01 -2.10 2.39
C THR A 215 -8.45 -0.67 2.69
N LEU A 216 -7.97 -0.02 3.76
CA LEU A 216 -8.24 1.41 3.96
C LEU A 216 -7.68 2.27 2.81
N LEU A 217 -6.43 2.07 2.41
CA LEU A 217 -5.84 2.82 1.28
C LEU A 217 -6.60 2.56 -0.02
N SER A 218 -6.96 1.30 -0.26
CA SER A 218 -7.81 0.87 -1.38
C SER A 218 -9.15 1.63 -1.38
N CYS A 219 -9.85 1.67 -0.25
CA CYS A 219 -11.11 2.41 -0.12
C CYS A 219 -10.93 3.92 -0.36
N LEU A 220 -9.86 4.54 0.15
CA LEU A 220 -9.56 5.94 -0.12
C LEU A 220 -9.38 6.19 -1.63
N CYS A 221 -8.64 5.30 -2.31
CA CYS A 221 -8.45 5.36 -3.76
C CYS A 221 -9.78 5.23 -4.53
N LEU A 222 -10.65 4.31 -4.11
CA LEU A 222 -11.97 4.14 -4.72
C LEU A 222 -12.90 5.34 -4.45
N THR A 223 -12.79 5.98 -3.28
CA THR A 223 -13.51 7.23 -3.00
C THR A 223 -13.04 8.37 -3.92
N MET A 224 -11.73 8.51 -4.13
CA MET A 224 -11.16 9.49 -5.05
C MET A 224 -11.62 9.24 -6.49
N LEU A 225 -11.57 7.98 -6.95
CA LEU A 225 -12.11 7.57 -8.25
C LEU A 225 -13.60 7.91 -8.38
N HIS A 226 -14.42 7.52 -7.39
CA HIS A 226 -15.85 7.82 -7.40
C HIS A 226 -16.11 9.32 -7.51
N SER A 227 -15.41 10.15 -6.74
CA SER A 227 -15.56 11.62 -6.82
C SER A 227 -15.22 12.19 -8.20
N GLY A 228 -14.26 11.59 -8.90
CA GLY A 228 -13.89 12.00 -10.26
C GLY A 228 -14.90 11.56 -11.33
N LEU A 229 -15.63 10.45 -11.09
CA LEU A 229 -16.69 9.98 -12.00
C LEU A 229 -17.97 10.82 -11.90
N VAL A 230 -18.22 11.44 -10.75
CA VAL A 230 -19.37 12.32 -10.49
C VAL A 230 -18.91 13.64 -9.88
N PRO A 231 -18.16 14.47 -10.63
CA PRO A 231 -17.47 15.64 -10.08
C PRO A 231 -18.42 16.66 -9.45
N ASP A 232 -19.64 16.78 -9.97
CA ASP A 232 -20.65 17.74 -9.53
C ASP A 232 -21.64 17.19 -8.48
N ILE A 233 -21.66 15.87 -8.26
CA ILE A 233 -22.63 15.19 -7.39
C ILE A 233 -21.88 14.34 -6.36
N ALA A 234 -21.56 14.96 -5.22
CA ALA A 234 -20.86 14.28 -4.15
C ALA A 234 -21.73 13.26 -3.42
N ASP A 235 -21.23 12.02 -3.27
CA ASP A 235 -21.76 11.09 -2.28
C ASP A 235 -21.26 11.49 -0.89
N ARG A 236 -22.05 12.33 -0.22
CA ARG A 236 -21.70 12.87 1.10
C ARG A 236 -21.45 11.78 2.15
N LYS A 237 -22.17 10.65 2.09
CA LYS A 237 -22.01 9.58 3.08
C LYS A 237 -20.66 8.90 2.90
N LEU A 238 -20.31 8.54 1.66
CA LEU A 238 -19.03 7.96 1.33
C LEU A 238 -17.87 8.92 1.65
N CYS A 239 -17.96 10.17 1.20
CA CYS A 239 -16.90 11.16 1.40
C CYS A 239 -16.66 11.40 2.90
N MET A 240 -17.72 11.63 3.69
CA MET A 240 -17.57 11.81 5.14
C MET A 240 -16.97 10.59 5.82
N LYS A 241 -17.39 9.38 5.44
CA LYS A 241 -16.84 8.17 6.05
C LYS A 241 -15.36 7.99 5.70
N ALA A 242 -14.95 8.31 4.46
CA ALA A 242 -13.55 8.30 4.03
C ALA A 242 -12.73 9.35 4.78
N TRP A 243 -13.28 10.54 4.98
CA TRP A 243 -12.64 11.59 5.77
C TRP A 243 -12.36 11.15 7.20
N GLU A 244 -13.31 10.49 7.86
CA GLU A 244 -13.16 10.05 9.24
C GLU A 244 -12.11 8.96 9.48
N VAL A 245 -11.52 8.39 8.41
CA VAL A 245 -10.48 7.35 8.53
C VAL A 245 -9.32 7.81 9.39
N TYR A 246 -8.93 9.10 9.33
CA TYR A 246 -7.81 9.62 10.13
C TYR A 246 -8.01 9.42 11.64
N LYS A 247 -9.25 9.34 12.12
CA LYS A 247 -9.57 9.14 13.55
C LYS A 247 -9.20 7.76 14.06
N VAL A 248 -9.13 6.76 13.18
CA VAL A 248 -8.85 5.36 13.52
C VAL A 248 -7.47 4.92 13.01
N CYS A 249 -7.02 5.50 11.90
CA CYS A 249 -5.72 5.25 11.29
C CYS A 249 -5.11 6.58 10.85
N VAL A 250 -4.26 7.15 11.70
CA VAL A 250 -3.73 8.51 11.52
C VAL A 250 -2.85 8.62 10.29
N LEU A 251 -2.01 7.60 10.08
CA LEU A 251 -1.18 7.43 8.90
C LEU A 251 -1.41 6.03 8.34
N VAL A 252 -1.71 5.97 7.05
CA VAL A 252 -1.85 4.71 6.33
C VAL A 252 -0.51 4.42 5.66
N SER A 253 0.17 3.37 6.10
CA SER A 253 1.44 2.96 5.52
C SER A 253 1.23 2.53 4.06
N VAL A 254 2.00 3.14 3.16
CA VAL A 254 2.00 2.79 1.73
C VAL A 254 3.15 1.83 1.45
N THR A 255 4.31 2.09 2.05
CA THR A 255 5.48 1.23 2.04
C THR A 255 5.96 0.99 3.48
N THR A 256 7.12 0.36 3.65
CA THR A 256 7.75 0.24 4.97
C THR A 256 8.19 1.58 5.55
N THR A 257 8.62 2.51 4.71
CA THR A 257 9.21 3.81 5.08
C THR A 257 8.28 4.99 4.81
N VAL A 258 7.31 4.82 3.92
CA VAL A 258 6.43 5.89 3.44
C VAL A 258 4.98 5.63 3.87
N SER A 259 4.32 6.70 4.32
CA SER A 259 2.93 6.69 4.75
C SER A 259 2.19 7.91 4.25
N VAL A 260 0.87 7.78 4.06
CA VAL A 260 -0.02 8.89 3.71
C VAL A 260 -0.93 9.26 4.86
N CYS A 261 -1.22 10.55 4.96
CA CYS A 261 -2.26 11.07 5.83
C CYS A 261 -3.60 11.01 5.08
N PRO A 262 -4.62 10.27 5.57
CA PRO A 262 -5.91 10.12 4.87
C PRO A 262 -6.56 11.44 4.49
N GLY A 263 -6.61 12.41 5.40
CA GLY A 263 -7.20 13.73 5.11
C GLY A 263 -6.44 14.49 4.03
N ALA A 264 -5.10 14.42 4.01
CA ALA A 264 -4.28 15.15 3.04
C ALA A 264 -4.40 14.58 1.63
N ILE A 265 -4.42 13.24 1.50
CA ILE A 265 -4.57 12.60 0.18
C ILE A 265 -5.98 12.80 -0.40
N LEU A 266 -7.02 12.77 0.45
CA LEU A 266 -8.39 13.08 0.03
C LEU A 266 -8.50 14.53 -0.44
N GLU A 267 -7.96 15.48 0.32
CA GLU A 267 -7.95 16.91 -0.05
C GLU A 267 -7.25 17.16 -1.39
N ALA A 268 -6.17 16.42 -1.68
CA ALA A 268 -5.38 16.58 -2.90
C ALA A 268 -6.08 16.09 -4.17
N HIS A 269 -7.01 15.13 -4.09
CA HIS A 269 -7.51 14.40 -5.25
C HIS A 269 -9.04 14.36 -5.39
N LEU A 270 -9.80 14.75 -4.35
CA LEU A 270 -11.26 14.80 -4.46
C LEU A 270 -11.73 15.97 -5.33
N SER A 271 -12.85 15.76 -6.01
CA SER A 271 -13.54 16.83 -6.74
C SER A 271 -13.92 18.01 -5.81
N PRO A 272 -14.07 19.23 -6.33
CA PRO A 272 -14.51 20.38 -5.52
C PRO A 272 -15.79 20.11 -4.72
N ALA A 273 -16.83 19.54 -5.33
CA ALA A 273 -18.09 19.23 -4.64
C ALA A 273 -17.92 18.19 -3.53
N ALA A 274 -17.01 17.21 -3.70
CA ALA A 274 -16.72 16.23 -2.66
C ALA A 274 -15.98 16.85 -1.46
N ARG A 275 -15.11 17.84 -1.70
CA ARG A 275 -14.38 18.56 -0.64
C ARG A 275 -15.30 19.45 0.21
N GLU A 276 -16.35 20.02 -0.38
CA GLU A 276 -17.39 20.77 0.33
C GLU A 276 -18.18 19.91 1.35
N CYS A 277 -18.06 18.58 1.28
CA CYS A 277 -18.66 17.71 2.30
C CYS A 277 -17.98 17.84 3.67
N PHE A 278 -16.73 18.31 3.71
CA PHE A 278 -15.90 18.32 4.91
C PHE A 278 -16.09 19.60 5.74
N PRO A 279 -15.77 19.55 7.05
CA PRO A 279 -15.82 20.75 7.87
C PRO A 279 -14.83 21.82 7.40
N ASP A 280 -15.21 23.09 7.56
CA ASP A 280 -14.27 24.21 7.44
C ASP A 280 -13.07 23.99 8.36
N ASN A 281 -11.85 24.22 7.86
CA ASN A 281 -10.57 23.93 8.54
C ASN A 281 -10.38 22.44 8.89
N GLY A 282 -11.00 21.53 8.14
CA GLY A 282 -10.86 20.09 8.34
C GLY A 282 -9.40 19.62 8.37
N LEU A 283 -8.55 20.14 7.47
CA LEU A 283 -7.14 19.75 7.42
C LEU A 283 -6.34 20.19 8.66
N GLU A 284 -6.65 21.36 9.23
CA GLU A 284 -6.04 21.80 10.49
C GLU A 284 -6.40 20.85 11.64
N SER A 285 -7.65 20.39 11.67
CA SER A 285 -8.11 19.39 12.65
C SER A 285 -7.40 18.04 12.48
N VAL A 286 -7.10 17.65 11.24
CA VAL A 286 -6.29 16.44 10.98
C VAL A 286 -4.85 16.62 11.47
N ILE A 287 -4.25 17.79 11.23
CA ILE A 287 -2.88 18.09 11.67
C ILE A 287 -2.79 18.14 13.21
N SER A 288 -3.76 18.78 13.89
CA SER A 288 -3.79 18.82 15.35
C SER A 288 -3.97 17.42 15.95
N PHE A 289 -4.90 16.62 15.41
CA PHE A 289 -5.12 15.25 15.84
C PHE A 289 -3.87 14.37 15.71
N ARG A 290 -3.07 14.56 14.65
CA ARG A 290 -1.79 13.87 14.47
C ARG A 290 -0.79 14.18 15.59
N ARG A 291 -0.69 15.45 16.01
CA ARG A 291 0.22 15.87 17.08
C ARG A 291 -0.23 15.31 18.43
N GLU A 292 -1.52 15.43 18.74
CA GLU A 292 -2.12 14.85 19.96
C GLU A 292 -1.94 13.32 20.03
N THR A 293 -2.11 12.65 18.89
CA THR A 293 -1.87 11.21 18.80
C THR A 293 -0.40 10.87 19.07
N LEU A 294 0.54 11.65 18.54
CA LEU A 294 1.97 11.44 18.80
C LEU A 294 2.29 11.60 20.29
N GLU A 295 1.76 12.62 20.95
CA GLU A 295 1.93 12.84 22.40
C GLU A 295 1.39 11.65 23.20
N THR A 296 0.17 11.21 22.89
CA THR A 296 -0.46 10.05 23.54
C THR A 296 0.32 8.76 23.30
N LEU A 297 0.81 8.53 22.08
CA LEU A 297 1.64 7.37 21.75
C LEU A 297 2.97 7.41 22.48
N ASP A 298 3.59 8.59 22.57
CA ASP A 298 4.86 8.79 23.25
C ASP A 298 4.80 8.44 24.74
N GLU A 299 3.66 8.70 25.38
CA GLU A 299 3.40 8.32 26.78
C GLU A 299 3.10 6.82 26.94
N THR A 300 2.25 6.27 26.07
CA THR A 300 1.74 4.89 26.19
C THR A 300 2.66 3.82 25.59
N PHE A 301 3.60 4.20 24.72
CA PHE A 301 4.46 3.28 23.97
C PHE A 301 5.20 2.26 24.82
N PRO A 302 5.88 2.62 25.93
CA PRO A 302 6.64 1.66 26.71
C PRO A 302 5.77 0.53 27.29
N ALA A 303 4.58 0.86 27.80
CA ALA A 303 3.67 -0.10 28.40
C ALA A 303 3.07 -1.03 27.34
N LYS A 304 2.51 -0.44 26.27
CA LYS A 304 1.87 -1.22 25.19
C LYS A 304 2.86 -2.10 24.43
N LEU A 305 4.11 -1.64 24.24
CA LEU A 305 5.16 -2.47 23.67
C LEU A 305 5.49 -3.66 24.59
N LEU A 306 5.59 -3.47 25.91
CA LEU A 306 5.87 -4.56 26.84
C LEU A 306 4.79 -5.65 26.79
N ASP A 307 3.52 -5.27 26.68
CA ASP A 307 2.41 -6.22 26.54
C ASP A 307 2.54 -7.04 25.25
N LEU A 308 2.83 -6.38 24.12
CA LEU A 308 3.02 -7.03 22.83
C LEU A 308 4.25 -7.96 22.84
N LEU A 309 5.36 -7.54 23.44
CA LEU A 309 6.56 -8.36 23.59
C LEU A 309 6.28 -9.60 24.43
N SER A 310 5.57 -9.44 25.56
CA SER A 310 5.22 -10.55 26.46
C SER A 310 4.31 -11.58 25.75
N ALA A 311 3.30 -11.10 25.02
CA ALA A 311 2.44 -11.95 24.21
C ALA A 311 3.23 -12.67 23.09
N SER A 312 4.17 -11.99 22.45
CA SER A 312 5.02 -12.55 21.40
C SER A 312 5.95 -13.64 21.91
N VAL A 313 6.57 -13.46 23.09
CA VAL A 313 7.40 -14.49 23.75
C VAL A 313 6.55 -15.71 24.15
N ALA A 314 5.37 -15.48 24.71
CA ALA A 314 4.45 -16.57 25.07
C ALA A 314 4.01 -17.36 23.84
N TRP A 315 3.72 -16.68 22.73
CA TRP A 315 3.40 -17.32 21.46
C TRP A 315 4.60 -18.10 20.91
N LEU A 316 5.79 -17.50 20.85
CA LEU A 316 7.02 -18.16 20.38
C LEU A 316 7.26 -19.47 21.12
N THR A 317 7.16 -19.44 22.45
CA THR A 317 7.33 -20.63 23.30
C THR A 317 6.34 -21.74 22.95
N LYS A 318 5.06 -21.39 22.73
CA LYS A 318 4.02 -22.36 22.32
C LYS A 318 4.23 -22.86 20.89
N PHE A 319 4.69 -21.99 20.00
CA PHE A 319 4.82 -22.28 18.57
C PHE A 319 6.00 -23.21 18.28
N THR A 320 7.13 -23.00 18.96
CA THR A 320 8.35 -23.81 18.84
C THR A 320 8.32 -25.08 19.69
N ALA A 321 7.40 -25.18 20.65
CA ALA A 321 7.22 -26.41 21.41
C ALA A 321 6.76 -27.57 20.51
N THR A 322 7.21 -28.79 20.84
CA THR A 322 6.75 -30.00 20.17
C THR A 322 5.23 -30.11 20.32
N PRO A 323 4.47 -30.29 19.22
CA PRO A 323 3.02 -30.34 19.29
C PRO A 323 2.56 -31.54 20.11
N ASN A 324 1.76 -31.28 21.14
CA ASN A 324 1.06 -32.34 21.86
C ASN A 324 -0.01 -32.92 20.92
N VAL A 325 0.27 -34.08 20.35
CA VAL A 325 -0.67 -34.78 19.47
C VAL A 325 -1.90 -35.17 20.29
N SER A 326 -3.03 -34.53 20.03
CA SER A 326 -4.29 -34.90 20.66
C SER A 326 -4.83 -36.21 20.07
N HIS A 327 -5.85 -36.81 20.70
CA HIS A 327 -6.47 -38.04 20.19
C HIS A 327 -7.05 -37.91 18.76
N SER A 328 -7.18 -36.70 18.21
CA SER A 328 -7.65 -36.47 16.84
C SER A 328 -6.72 -35.55 16.06
N LEU A 329 -6.33 -36.00 14.86
CA LEU A 329 -5.59 -35.19 13.90
C LEU A 329 -6.29 -33.85 13.59
N SER A 330 -7.63 -33.84 13.52
CA SER A 330 -8.40 -32.63 13.27
C SER A 330 -8.29 -31.59 14.39
N SER A 331 -8.27 -32.04 15.65
CA SER A 331 -8.08 -31.17 16.81
C SER A 331 -6.65 -30.61 16.83
N THR A 332 -5.66 -31.46 16.53
CA THR A 332 -4.25 -31.03 16.41
C THR A 332 -4.09 -29.98 15.30
N MET A 333 -4.65 -30.21 14.11
CA MET A 333 -4.57 -29.28 12.97
C MET A 333 -5.32 -27.97 13.22
N ASN A 334 -6.47 -28.00 13.90
CA ASN A 334 -7.17 -26.78 14.30
C ASN A 334 -6.34 -25.97 15.30
N ALA A 335 -5.76 -26.62 16.32
CA ALA A 335 -4.91 -25.93 17.30
C ALA A 335 -3.68 -25.28 16.63
N ARG A 336 -3.03 -25.98 15.69
CA ARG A 336 -1.92 -25.41 14.91
C ARG A 336 -2.38 -24.26 14.03
N THR A 337 -3.50 -24.40 13.32
CA THR A 337 -4.09 -23.28 12.55
C THR A 337 -4.30 -22.05 13.42
N SER A 338 -4.85 -22.22 14.63
CA SER A 338 -5.05 -21.12 15.57
C SER A 338 -3.73 -20.48 16.02
N LEU A 339 -2.67 -21.27 16.26
CA LEU A 339 -1.34 -20.75 16.58
C LEU A 339 -0.72 -19.97 15.42
N PHE A 340 -0.87 -20.43 14.17
CA PHE A 340 -0.44 -19.66 12.99
C PHE A 340 -1.17 -18.32 12.91
N GLN A 341 -2.49 -18.32 13.08
CA GLN A 341 -3.29 -17.10 13.04
C GLN A 341 -2.94 -16.13 14.19
N GLU A 342 -2.73 -16.64 15.41
CA GLU A 342 -2.30 -15.86 16.56
C GLU A 342 -0.96 -15.17 16.30
N GLY A 343 0.03 -15.93 15.80
CA GLY A 343 1.34 -15.40 15.44
C GLY A 343 1.27 -14.32 14.37
N MET A 344 0.52 -14.56 13.29
CA MET A 344 0.32 -13.57 12.23
C MET A 344 -0.33 -12.28 12.77
N ARG A 345 -1.33 -12.39 13.66
CA ARG A 345 -1.95 -11.21 14.30
C ARG A 345 -0.95 -10.45 15.19
N LEU A 346 -0.14 -11.15 15.97
CA LEU A 346 0.87 -10.53 16.84
C LEU A 346 1.95 -9.80 16.02
N VAL A 347 2.50 -10.46 14.99
CA VAL A 347 3.45 -9.83 14.05
C VAL A 347 2.85 -8.58 13.43
N ASN A 348 1.60 -8.67 12.94
CA ASN A 348 0.92 -7.55 12.31
C ASN A 348 0.73 -6.37 13.27
N ARG A 349 0.26 -6.63 14.51
CA ARG A 349 0.06 -5.61 15.55
C ARG A 349 1.38 -4.96 15.95
N LEU A 350 2.43 -5.75 16.18
CA LEU A 350 3.74 -5.24 16.59
C LEU A 350 4.38 -4.41 15.48
N ARG A 351 4.33 -4.90 14.22
CA ARG A 351 4.80 -4.17 13.04
C ARG A 351 4.06 -2.85 12.89
N HIS A 352 2.74 -2.87 12.87
CA HIS A 352 1.93 -1.67 12.69
C HIS A 352 2.15 -0.64 13.78
N TYR A 353 2.19 -1.06 15.04
CA TYR A 353 2.41 -0.14 16.16
C TYR A 353 3.79 0.50 16.11
N THR A 354 4.82 -0.27 15.73
CA THR A 354 6.18 0.23 15.56
C THR A 354 6.28 1.19 14.38
N GLN A 355 5.67 0.84 13.24
CA GLN A 355 5.66 1.68 12.04
C GLN A 355 4.92 2.99 12.28
N GLU A 356 3.76 2.98 12.93
CA GLU A 356 2.96 4.18 13.20
C GLU A 356 3.74 5.21 14.02
N ILE A 357 4.47 4.76 15.05
CA ILE A 357 5.32 5.63 15.86
C ILE A 357 6.45 6.23 15.02
N ILE A 358 7.16 5.41 14.23
CA ILE A 358 8.24 5.89 13.37
C ILE A 358 7.70 6.89 12.36
N HIS A 359 6.61 6.55 11.66
CA HIS A 359 5.99 7.40 10.64
C HIS A 359 5.48 8.72 11.20
N LEU A 360 4.91 8.74 12.40
CA LEU A 360 4.49 10.00 13.04
C LEU A 360 5.67 10.88 13.42
N HIS A 361 6.73 10.31 14.02
CA HIS A 361 7.94 11.06 14.35
C HIS A 361 8.59 11.64 13.09
N VAL A 362 8.73 10.84 12.03
CA VAL A 362 9.29 11.29 10.74
C VAL A 362 8.40 12.37 10.10
N SER A 363 7.10 12.12 9.99
CA SER A 363 6.19 13.01 9.27
C SER A 363 5.90 14.33 10.01
N LEU A 364 6.08 14.37 11.33
CA LEU A 364 5.98 15.59 12.13
C LEU A 364 7.34 16.23 12.42
N GLU A 365 8.44 15.68 11.87
CA GLU A 365 9.81 16.08 12.17
C GLU A 365 10.10 16.16 13.68
N ALA A 366 9.46 15.27 14.46
CA ALA A 366 9.53 15.27 15.90
C ALA A 366 10.78 14.49 16.39
N PRO A 367 11.47 14.98 17.43
CA PRO A 367 12.69 14.35 17.90
C PRO A 367 12.42 13.01 18.60
N VAL A 368 13.14 11.98 18.17
CA VAL A 368 13.09 10.66 18.81
C VAL A 368 14.16 10.56 19.89
N THR A 369 13.74 10.33 21.14
CA THR A 369 14.69 10.17 22.26
C THR A 369 15.49 8.87 22.15
N LYS A 370 16.73 8.84 22.67
CA LYS A 370 17.56 7.62 22.74
C LYS A 370 16.85 6.44 23.43
N ARG A 371 15.98 6.73 24.41
CA ARG A 371 15.17 5.71 25.07
C ARG A 371 14.19 5.07 24.09
N ARG A 372 13.51 5.86 23.26
CA ARG A 372 12.56 5.37 22.25
C ARG A 372 13.24 4.58 21.15
N VAL A 373 14.40 5.05 20.66
CA VAL A 373 15.19 4.28 19.68
C VAL A 373 15.49 2.86 20.18
N ARG A 374 15.86 2.70 21.46
CA ARG A 374 16.08 1.38 22.07
C ARG A 374 14.81 0.53 22.17
N LEU A 375 13.66 1.15 22.43
CA LEU A 375 12.37 0.43 22.46
C LEU A 375 11.96 -0.03 21.06
N ILE A 376 12.13 0.84 20.05
CA ILE A 376 11.90 0.50 18.64
C ILE A 376 12.82 -0.65 18.22
N ALA A 377 14.11 -0.60 18.57
CA ALA A 377 15.05 -1.68 18.28
C ALA A 377 14.58 -3.03 18.87
N ARG A 378 14.12 -3.05 20.12
CA ARG A 378 13.54 -4.27 20.75
C ARG A 378 12.30 -4.79 20.02
N ALA A 379 11.45 -3.90 19.52
CA ALA A 379 10.28 -4.29 18.73
C ALA A 379 10.71 -4.94 17.41
N VAL A 380 11.72 -4.38 16.74
CA VAL A 380 12.30 -4.92 15.50
C VAL A 380 12.97 -6.27 15.74
N GLU A 381 13.76 -6.41 16.80
CA GLU A 381 14.38 -7.68 17.21
C GLU A 381 13.32 -8.78 17.43
N MET A 382 12.20 -8.45 18.09
CA MET A 382 11.11 -9.40 18.30
C MET A 382 10.42 -9.78 16.98
N LEU A 383 10.16 -8.81 16.10
CA LEU A 383 9.61 -9.09 14.76
C LEU A 383 10.51 -10.04 13.98
N GLN A 384 11.83 -9.82 14.04
CA GLN A 384 12.82 -10.69 13.41
C GLN A 384 12.77 -12.11 14.00
N ALA A 385 12.76 -12.26 15.32
CA ALA A 385 12.67 -13.56 15.98
C ALA A 385 11.38 -14.33 15.60
N MET A 386 10.25 -13.62 15.49
CA MET A 386 8.99 -14.21 15.03
C MET A 386 9.05 -14.62 13.56
N CYS A 387 9.68 -13.83 12.70
CA CYS A 387 9.89 -14.15 11.28
C CYS A 387 10.77 -15.41 11.11
N GLU A 388 11.85 -15.49 11.88
CA GLU A 388 12.74 -16.66 11.89
C GLU A 388 12.00 -17.93 12.34
N ALA A 389 11.12 -17.82 13.34
CA ALA A 389 10.30 -18.95 13.78
C ALA A 389 9.39 -19.48 12.65
N PHE A 390 8.88 -18.61 11.76
CA PHE A 390 8.08 -19.03 10.60
C PHE A 390 8.92 -19.62 9.46
N THR A 391 10.17 -19.19 9.29
CA THR A 391 10.95 -19.45 8.07
C THR A 391 12.05 -20.50 8.23
N GLN A 392 12.71 -20.57 9.39
CA GLN A 392 13.92 -21.38 9.57
C GLN A 392 13.66 -22.79 10.10
N ASN A 393 12.41 -23.12 10.45
CA ASN A 393 12.08 -24.42 11.01
C ASN A 393 11.69 -25.41 9.89
N LEU A 394 12.60 -26.29 9.49
CA LEU A 394 12.40 -27.29 8.42
C LEU A 394 11.17 -28.19 8.67
N ASN A 395 10.91 -28.55 9.92
CA ASN A 395 9.73 -29.34 10.29
C ASN A 395 8.43 -28.56 10.03
N LEU A 396 8.49 -27.24 10.15
CA LEU A 396 7.37 -26.35 9.93
C LEU A 396 6.99 -26.25 8.45
N SER A 397 7.95 -26.36 7.53
CA SER A 397 7.68 -26.38 6.09
C SER A 397 6.77 -27.55 5.70
N LEU A 398 7.08 -28.75 6.19
CA LEU A 398 6.24 -29.94 6.00
C LEU A 398 4.88 -29.78 6.70
N GLU A 399 4.87 -29.24 7.91
CA GLU A 399 3.66 -29.04 8.68
C GLU A 399 2.69 -28.05 8.01
N VAL A 400 3.20 -26.94 7.46
CA VAL A 400 2.41 -25.94 6.75
C VAL A 400 1.68 -26.56 5.57
N GLN A 401 2.30 -27.47 4.83
CA GLN A 401 1.62 -28.19 3.73
C GLN A 401 0.41 -29.00 4.23
N HIS A 402 0.53 -29.65 5.39
CA HIS A 402 -0.58 -30.37 6.01
C HIS A 402 -1.70 -29.45 6.49
N VAL A 403 -1.35 -28.32 7.12
CA VAL A 403 -2.32 -27.29 7.54
C VAL A 403 -3.07 -26.73 6.34
N LEU A 404 -2.35 -26.39 5.26
CA LEU A 404 -2.96 -25.87 4.02
C LEU A 404 -3.92 -26.89 3.41
N LYS A 405 -3.53 -28.17 3.32
CA LYS A 405 -4.40 -29.23 2.82
C LYS A 405 -5.66 -29.40 3.69
N PHE A 406 -5.50 -29.36 5.01
CA PHE A 406 -6.63 -29.43 5.94
C PHE A 406 -7.62 -28.28 5.74
N LEU A 407 -7.12 -27.05 5.56
CA LEU A 407 -7.94 -25.87 5.27
C LEU A 407 -8.63 -25.98 3.91
N ALA A 408 -7.91 -26.41 2.87
CA ALA A 408 -8.47 -26.62 1.53
C ALA A 408 -9.62 -27.63 1.55
N ASP A 409 -9.45 -28.77 2.24
CA ASP A 409 -10.51 -29.79 2.40
C ASP A 409 -11.73 -29.24 3.16
N ARG A 410 -11.53 -28.32 4.11
CA ARG A 410 -12.62 -27.68 4.84
C ARG A 410 -13.39 -26.71 3.95
N ILE A 411 -12.70 -25.88 3.17
CA ILE A 411 -13.31 -24.97 2.20
C ILE A 411 -14.07 -25.79 1.13
N HIS A 412 -13.47 -26.84 0.60
CA HIS A 412 -14.11 -27.73 -0.37
C HIS A 412 -15.41 -28.32 0.19
N ARG A 413 -15.41 -28.81 1.43
CA ARG A 413 -16.63 -29.31 2.09
C ARG A 413 -17.70 -28.24 2.28
N MET A 414 -17.32 -26.99 2.58
CA MET A 414 -18.27 -25.88 2.65
C MET A 414 -18.87 -25.58 1.27
N MET A 415 -18.06 -25.54 0.21
CA MET A 415 -18.53 -25.30 -1.16
C MET A 415 -19.42 -26.44 -1.69
N VAL A 416 -19.09 -27.70 -1.43
CA VAL A 416 -19.92 -28.85 -1.85
C VAL A 416 -21.27 -28.84 -1.16
N ARG A 417 -21.34 -28.40 0.12
CA ARG A 417 -22.61 -28.22 0.82
C ARG A 417 -23.47 -27.10 0.22
N LEU A 418 -22.85 -26.05 -0.33
CA LEU A 418 -23.55 -24.97 -1.03
C LEU A 418 -24.12 -25.41 -2.40
N LYS A 419 -23.51 -26.40 -3.07
CA LYS A 419 -24.02 -26.96 -4.35
C LYS A 419 -25.28 -27.83 -4.23
N ARG A 420 -25.70 -28.18 -3.01
CA ARG A 420 -26.87 -29.06 -2.76
C ARG A 420 -28.17 -28.29 -2.47
N PHE A 421 -28.21 -26.98 -2.74
CA PHE A 421 -29.39 -26.14 -2.60
C PHE A 421 -29.78 -25.51 -3.93
#